data_AF-A0A9W8Q306-F1
#
_entry.id   AF-A0A9W8Q306-F1
#
_cell.length_a   1.000
_cell.length_b   1.000
_cell.length_c   1.000
_cell.angle_alpha   90.00
_cell.angle_beta   90.00
_cell.angle_gamma   90.00
#
_symmetry.space_group_name_H-M   'P 1'
#
loop_
_entity.id
_entity.type
_entity.pdbx_description
1 polymer ?
#
loop_
_entity_poly.entity_id
_entity_poly.type
_entity_poly.pdbx_seq_one_letter_code
_entity_poly.pdbx_strand_id
1 'polypeptide(L)'
;MSEADNFVWCTSGCGSGQIHESGTAQPIVTCLHCNHRSCFHHNVAWHESLSCEEYDQLLTDPDNFRSRLELENERWSEEQQAQLEADRAMAQNLLAEDEAAMRQREERARREREQAHKAAQLARQIAARRKKEEAQSSALVSRTTKPCAGCGWAIEKNKGWYESNSYTCLLQDS
;
A
#
# COMPACT_ATOMS: atom_id res chain seq x y z
N MET A 1 -66.88 8.26 -40.57
CA MET A 1 -66.38 6.88 -40.72
C MET A 1 -65.15 6.80 -39.83
N SER A 2 -65.33 6.41 -38.58
CA SER A 2 -64.24 6.22 -37.61
C SER A 2 -64.01 4.71 -37.53
N GLU A 3 -63.05 4.24 -38.31
CA GLU A 3 -62.60 2.84 -38.31
C GLU A 3 -62.19 2.44 -36.89
N ALA A 4 -62.56 1.23 -36.51
CA ALA A 4 -62.31 0.69 -35.19
C ALA A 4 -60.83 0.28 -35.07
N ASP A 5 -59.93 1.27 -34.94
CA ASP A 5 -58.48 1.05 -34.79
C ASP A 5 -58.11 0.24 -33.53
N ASN A 6 -59.09 0.01 -32.66
CA ASN A 6 -58.98 -0.74 -31.41
C ASN A 6 -59.52 -2.18 -31.50
N PHE A 7 -59.89 -2.67 -32.69
CA PHE A 7 -60.42 -4.02 -32.86
C PHE A 7 -59.30 -5.06 -33.01
N VAL A 8 -59.32 -6.09 -32.18
CA VAL A 8 -58.29 -7.15 -32.13
C VAL A 8 -58.93 -8.53 -32.23
N TRP A 9 -58.34 -9.39 -33.06
CA TRP A 9 -58.70 -10.80 -33.15
C TRP A 9 -57.95 -11.63 -32.13
N CYS A 10 -58.61 -12.62 -31.54
CA CYS A 10 -57.93 -13.51 -30.62
C CYS A 10 -56.91 -14.41 -31.34
N THR A 11 -55.67 -14.43 -30.83
CA THR A 11 -54.53 -15.21 -31.36
C THR A 11 -54.62 -16.71 -31.08
N SER A 12 -55.51 -17.15 -30.16
CA SER A 12 -55.68 -18.57 -29.80
C SER A 12 -56.50 -19.38 -30.80
N GLY A 13 -57.02 -18.73 -31.85
CA GLY A 13 -57.86 -19.39 -32.86
C GLY A 13 -59.31 -19.64 -32.45
N CYS A 14 -59.78 -19.05 -31.34
CA CYS A 14 -61.18 -19.17 -30.91
C CYS A 14 -62.19 -18.40 -31.77
N GLY A 15 -61.72 -17.57 -32.71
CA GLY A 15 -62.56 -16.85 -33.67
C GLY A 15 -63.39 -15.70 -33.07
N SER A 16 -63.15 -15.31 -31.80
CA SER A 16 -63.76 -14.11 -31.22
C SER A 16 -62.88 -12.88 -31.45
N GLY A 17 -63.46 -11.80 -31.96
CA GLY A 17 -62.85 -10.46 -31.99
C GLY A 17 -63.42 -9.56 -30.91
N GLN A 18 -62.61 -8.65 -30.37
CA GLN A 18 -63.03 -7.70 -29.34
C GLN A 18 -62.44 -6.31 -29.59
N ILE A 19 -63.12 -5.29 -29.10
CA ILE A 19 -62.62 -3.91 -29.12
C ILE A 19 -61.90 -3.65 -27.81
N HIS A 20 -60.64 -3.26 -27.88
CA HIS A 20 -59.83 -2.88 -26.72
C HIS A 20 -59.79 -1.36 -26.58
N GLU A 21 -60.73 -0.79 -25.84
CA GLU A 21 -60.91 0.67 -25.72
C GLU A 21 -59.69 1.40 -25.14
N SER A 22 -58.86 0.69 -24.36
CA SER A 22 -57.64 1.23 -23.76
C SER A 22 -56.47 1.34 -24.74
N GLY A 23 -56.60 0.81 -25.97
CA GLY A 23 -55.62 0.92 -27.04
C GLY A 23 -54.20 0.55 -26.62
N THR A 24 -53.23 1.37 -27.03
CA THR A 24 -51.80 1.20 -26.72
C THR A 24 -51.43 1.54 -25.27
N ALA A 25 -52.31 2.21 -24.51
CA ALA A 25 -52.04 2.54 -23.12
C ALA A 25 -52.07 1.30 -22.20
N GLN A 26 -52.78 0.25 -22.60
CA GLN A 26 -52.75 -1.05 -21.94
C GLN A 26 -52.49 -2.14 -22.99
N PRO A 27 -51.24 -2.57 -23.19
CA PRO A 27 -50.89 -3.48 -24.28
C PRO A 27 -51.39 -4.92 -24.06
N ILE A 28 -51.94 -5.24 -22.89
CA ILE A 28 -52.47 -6.57 -22.56
C ILE A 28 -53.93 -6.67 -22.99
N VAL A 29 -54.20 -7.48 -24.00
CA VAL A 29 -55.58 -7.81 -24.41
C VAL A 29 -55.91 -9.19 -23.88
N THR A 30 -56.96 -9.30 -23.07
CA THR A 30 -57.46 -10.60 -22.58
C THR A 30 -58.73 -10.98 -23.34
N CYS A 31 -58.73 -12.13 -23.99
CA CYS A 31 -59.89 -12.63 -24.72
C CYS A 31 -61.08 -12.87 -23.79
N LEU A 32 -62.24 -12.26 -24.08
CA LEU A 32 -63.46 -12.48 -23.28
C LEU A 32 -64.06 -13.88 -23.45
N HIS A 33 -63.70 -14.62 -24.50
CA HIS A 33 -64.24 -15.95 -24.79
C HIS A 33 -63.38 -17.10 -24.24
N CYS A 34 -62.05 -16.96 -24.28
CA CYS A 34 -61.12 -18.03 -23.88
C CYS A 34 -60.07 -17.60 -22.86
N ASN A 35 -60.11 -16.35 -22.37
CA ASN A 35 -59.18 -15.76 -21.40
C ASN A 35 -57.70 -15.77 -21.80
N HIS A 36 -57.39 -16.03 -23.08
CA HIS A 36 -56.03 -15.95 -23.60
C HIS A 36 -55.54 -14.49 -23.61
N ARG A 37 -54.30 -14.26 -23.17
CA ARG A 37 -53.65 -12.93 -23.16
C ARG A 37 -52.79 -12.76 -24.40
N SER A 38 -52.97 -11.65 -25.11
CA SER A 38 -52.19 -11.27 -26.29
C SER A 38 -51.66 -9.84 -26.16
N CYS A 39 -50.58 -9.54 -26.87
CA CYS A 39 -50.02 -8.19 -26.97
C CYS A 39 -50.75 -7.40 -28.07
N PHE A 40 -51.25 -6.20 -27.73
CA PHE A 40 -51.93 -5.29 -28.66
C PHE A 40 -50.99 -4.79 -29.77
N HIS A 41 -49.71 -4.55 -29.46
CA HIS A 41 -48.73 -4.00 -30.42
C HIS A 41 -48.24 -5.04 -31.43
N HIS A 42 -47.95 -6.26 -30.98
CA HIS A 42 -47.35 -7.31 -31.84
C HIS A 42 -48.37 -8.33 -32.34
N ASN A 43 -49.59 -8.35 -31.79
CA ASN A 43 -50.63 -9.33 -32.10
C ASN A 43 -50.17 -10.79 -31.94
N VAL A 44 -49.33 -11.03 -30.93
CA VAL A 44 -48.80 -12.36 -30.53
C VAL A 44 -49.26 -12.69 -29.12
N ALA A 45 -48.99 -13.93 -28.66
CA ALA A 45 -49.18 -14.30 -27.26
C ALA A 45 -48.45 -13.33 -26.32
N TRP A 46 -49.08 -12.98 -25.20
CA TRP A 46 -48.54 -11.99 -24.28
C TRP A 46 -47.14 -12.39 -23.76
N HIS A 47 -46.16 -11.51 -23.93
CA HIS A 47 -44.79 -11.69 -23.46
C HIS A 47 -44.64 -11.11 -22.04
N GLU A 48 -44.84 -11.94 -21.00
CA GLU A 48 -44.87 -11.49 -19.59
C GLU A 48 -43.54 -10.92 -19.06
N SER A 49 -42.42 -11.38 -19.59
CA SER A 49 -41.07 -11.05 -19.12
C SER A 49 -40.38 -9.96 -19.93
N LEU A 50 -41.04 -9.42 -20.97
CA LEU A 50 -40.45 -8.46 -21.90
C LEU A 50 -41.43 -7.32 -22.13
N SER A 51 -40.91 -6.09 -22.13
CA SER A 51 -41.64 -4.96 -22.70
C SER A 51 -41.80 -5.13 -24.22
N CYS A 52 -42.69 -4.34 -24.83
CA CYS A 52 -42.87 -4.40 -26.28
C CYS A 52 -41.54 -4.08 -27.01
N GLU A 53 -40.77 -3.11 -26.53
CA GLU A 53 -39.48 -2.72 -27.11
C GLU A 53 -38.41 -3.82 -26.95
N GLU A 54 -38.36 -4.51 -25.81
CA GLU A 54 -37.44 -5.65 -25.61
C GLU A 54 -37.83 -6.84 -26.50
N TYR A 55 -39.14 -7.04 -26.73
CA TYR A 55 -39.62 -8.08 -27.65
C TYR A 55 -39.24 -7.79 -29.10
N ASP A 56 -39.32 -6.52 -29.55
CA ASP A 56 -38.86 -6.11 -30.88
C ASP A 56 -37.34 -6.30 -31.06
N GLN A 57 -36.57 -6.01 -30.02
CA GLN A 57 -35.12 -6.25 -30.02
C GLN A 57 -34.79 -7.74 -30.13
N LEU A 58 -35.52 -8.59 -29.40
CA LEU A 58 -35.39 -10.04 -29.49
C LEU A 58 -35.71 -10.57 -30.89
N LEU A 59 -36.72 -10.00 -31.56
CA LEU A 59 -37.05 -10.36 -32.94
C LEU A 59 -36.01 -9.88 -33.95
N THR A 60 -35.36 -8.74 -33.68
CA THR A 60 -34.37 -8.14 -34.57
C THR A 60 -33.02 -8.83 -34.49
N ASP A 61 -32.59 -9.19 -33.28
CA ASP A 61 -31.31 -9.86 -33.03
C ASP A 61 -31.45 -10.87 -31.88
N PRO A 62 -31.89 -12.10 -32.18
CA PRO A 62 -32.11 -13.13 -31.17
C PRO A 62 -30.80 -13.67 -30.57
N ASP A 63 -29.69 -13.57 -31.32
CA ASP A 63 -28.40 -14.10 -30.88
C ASP A 63 -27.67 -13.12 -29.93
N ASN A 64 -27.95 -11.83 -30.03
CA ASN A 64 -27.33 -10.79 -29.19
C ASN A 64 -28.31 -10.15 -28.19
N PHE A 65 -29.51 -10.69 -28.03
CA PHE A 65 -30.46 -10.21 -27.04
C PHE A 65 -29.90 -10.43 -25.63
N ARG A 66 -29.34 -9.37 -25.04
CA ARG A 66 -29.00 -9.32 -23.63
C ARG A 66 -30.11 -8.61 -22.88
N SER A 67 -30.68 -9.29 -21.90
CA SER A 67 -31.65 -8.66 -21.02
C SER A 67 -30.99 -7.52 -20.23
N ARG A 68 -31.78 -6.51 -19.85
CA ARG A 68 -31.30 -5.42 -18.99
C ARG A 68 -30.64 -5.93 -17.70
N LEU A 69 -31.15 -7.02 -17.14
CA LEU A 69 -30.62 -7.64 -15.93
C LEU A 69 -29.22 -8.23 -16.16
N GLU A 70 -28.95 -8.83 -17.31
CA GLU A 70 -27.63 -9.36 -17.66
C GLU A 70 -26.59 -8.25 -17.80
N LEU A 71 -26.94 -7.16 -18.50
CA LEU A 71 -26.05 -5.99 -18.62
C LEU A 71 -25.76 -5.34 -17.27
N GLU A 72 -26.76 -5.24 -16.39
CA GLU A 72 -26.57 -4.72 -15.03
C GLU A 72 -25.68 -5.65 -14.19
N ASN A 73 -25.83 -6.97 -14.33
CA ASN A 73 -25.02 -7.95 -13.63
C ASN A 73 -23.57 -7.98 -14.14
N GLU A 74 -23.36 -7.86 -15.46
CA GLU A 74 -22.04 -7.70 -16.08
C GLU A 74 -21.35 -6.45 -15.54
N ARG A 75 -22.02 -5.29 -15.57
CA ARG A 75 -21.48 -4.03 -15.04
C ARG A 75 -21.10 -4.16 -13.57
N TRP A 76 -21.97 -4.76 -12.75
CA TRP A 76 -21.69 -4.96 -11.33
C TRP A 76 -20.52 -5.93 -11.08
N SER A 77 -20.35 -6.94 -11.93
CA SER A 77 -19.21 -7.84 -11.89
C SER A 77 -17.91 -7.13 -12.27
N GLU A 78 -17.92 -6.32 -13.32
CA GLU A 78 -16.76 -5.53 -13.77
C GLU A 78 -16.31 -4.53 -12.71
N GLU A 79 -17.25 -3.80 -12.09
CA GLU A 79 -16.96 -2.86 -11.00
C GLU A 79 -16.28 -3.56 -9.82
N GLN A 80 -16.78 -4.73 -9.42
CA GLN A 80 -16.15 -5.51 -8.35
C GLN A 80 -14.77 -6.04 -8.73
N GLN A 81 -14.59 -6.50 -9.98
CA GLN A 81 -13.28 -6.96 -10.44
C GLN A 81 -12.26 -5.82 -10.42
N ALA A 82 -12.64 -4.64 -10.89
CA ALA A 82 -11.79 -3.45 -10.85
C ALA A 82 -11.42 -3.07 -9.41
N GLN A 83 -12.38 -3.14 -8.48
CA GLN A 83 -12.11 -2.88 -7.07
C GLN A 83 -11.12 -3.90 -6.48
N LEU A 84 -11.33 -5.20 -6.73
CA LEU A 84 -10.42 -6.26 -6.25
C LEU A 84 -9.01 -6.13 -6.83
N GLU A 85 -8.90 -5.71 -8.09
CA GLU A 85 -7.60 -5.46 -8.72
C GLU A 85 -6.90 -4.26 -8.10
N ALA A 86 -7.63 -3.17 -7.83
CA ALA A 86 -7.10 -2.01 -7.13
C ALA A 86 -6.61 -2.40 -5.72
N ASP A 87 -7.40 -3.15 -4.95
CA ASP A 87 -7.04 -3.62 -3.62
C ASP A 87 -5.80 -4.52 -3.66
N ARG A 88 -5.71 -5.42 -4.64
CA ARG A 88 -4.54 -6.28 -4.86
C ARG A 88 -3.30 -5.45 -5.19
N ALA A 89 -3.41 -4.45 -6.06
CA ALA A 89 -2.31 -3.57 -6.41
C ALA A 89 -1.82 -2.76 -5.20
N MET A 90 -2.75 -2.25 -4.38
CA MET A 90 -2.42 -1.59 -3.12
C MET A 90 -1.67 -2.53 -2.17
N ALA A 91 -2.15 -3.76 -1.99
CA ALA A 91 -1.48 -4.75 -1.14
C ALA A 91 -0.07 -5.10 -1.63
N GLN A 92 0.12 -5.27 -2.95
CA GLN A 92 1.43 -5.53 -3.54
C GLN A 92 2.40 -4.37 -3.31
N ASN A 93 1.95 -3.13 -3.47
CA ASN A 93 2.78 -1.95 -3.21
C ASN A 93 3.22 -1.87 -1.75
N LEU A 94 2.31 -2.11 -0.79
CA LEU A 94 2.64 -2.10 0.63
C LEU A 94 3.69 -3.16 0.99
N LEU A 95 3.57 -4.38 0.43
CA LEU A 95 4.57 -5.43 0.63
C LEU A 95 5.93 -5.05 0.03
N ALA A 96 5.94 -4.49 -1.18
CA ALA A 96 7.17 -4.05 -1.84
C ALA A 96 7.87 -2.92 -1.07
N GLU A 97 7.11 -1.98 -0.51
CA GLU A 97 7.63 -0.91 0.35
C GLU A 97 8.24 -1.46 1.64
N ASP A 98 7.56 -2.41 2.31
CA ASP A 98 8.07 -3.02 3.53
C ASP A 98 9.36 -3.82 3.26
N GLU A 99 9.40 -4.61 2.19
CA GLU A 99 10.60 -5.31 1.75
C GLU A 99 11.75 -4.36 1.43
N ALA A 100 11.48 -3.23 0.77
CA ALA A 100 12.48 -2.22 0.48
C ALA A 100 12.99 -1.55 1.77
N ALA A 101 12.10 -1.24 2.71
CA ALA A 101 12.46 -0.68 4.01
C ALA A 101 13.32 -1.65 4.83
N MET A 102 12.99 -2.95 4.83
CA MET A 102 13.77 -4.00 5.46
C MET A 102 15.16 -4.12 4.84
N ARG A 103 15.26 -4.17 3.51
CA ARG A 103 16.56 -4.17 2.80
C ARG A 103 17.42 -2.96 3.17
N GLN A 104 16.83 -1.77 3.23
CA GLN A 104 17.54 -0.56 3.64
C GLN A 104 18.00 -0.61 5.10
N ARG A 105 17.19 -1.15 6.02
CA ARG A 105 17.56 -1.34 7.43
C ARG A 105 18.73 -2.31 7.57
N GLU A 106 18.70 -3.43 6.87
CA GLU A 106 19.78 -4.42 6.87
C GLU A 106 21.08 -3.82 6.30
N GLU A 107 21.00 -3.08 5.20
CA GLU A 107 22.17 -2.43 4.61
C GLU A 107 22.76 -1.37 5.53
N ARG A 108 21.93 -0.54 6.17
CA ARG A 108 22.37 0.43 7.19
C ARG A 108 23.07 -0.29 8.35
N ALA A 109 22.44 -1.33 8.91
CA ALA A 109 23.03 -2.11 10.00
C ALA A 109 24.36 -2.76 9.59
N ARG A 110 24.48 -3.25 8.35
CA ARG A 110 25.74 -3.79 7.81
C ARG A 110 26.83 -2.72 7.74
N ARG A 111 26.53 -1.55 7.17
CA ARG A 111 27.47 -0.42 7.07
C ARG A 111 27.91 0.06 8.45
N GLU A 112 26.98 0.17 9.39
CA GLU A 112 27.27 0.53 10.78
C GLU A 112 28.20 -0.47 11.47
N ARG A 113 27.95 -1.78 11.31
CA ARG A 113 28.83 -2.82 11.85
C ARG A 113 30.23 -2.75 11.26
N GLU A 114 30.34 -2.56 9.95
CA GLU A 114 31.64 -2.41 9.28
C GLU A 114 32.40 -1.16 9.75
N GLN A 115 31.69 -0.03 9.91
CA GLN A 115 32.26 1.20 10.45
C GLN A 115 32.70 1.04 11.91
N ALA A 116 31.85 0.45 12.76
CA ALA A 116 32.16 0.19 14.16
C ALA A 116 33.38 -0.73 14.30
N HIS A 117 33.48 -1.77 13.46
CA HIS A 117 34.64 -2.66 13.44
C HIS A 117 35.93 -1.90 13.06
N LYS A 118 35.89 -1.09 11.98
CA LYS A 118 37.04 -0.26 11.56
C LYS A 118 37.43 0.75 12.65
N ALA A 119 36.46 1.42 13.27
CA ALA A 119 36.69 2.36 14.35
C ALA A 119 37.32 1.68 15.59
N ALA A 120 36.82 0.50 15.97
CA ALA A 120 37.39 -0.28 17.07
C ALA A 120 38.83 -0.72 16.78
N GLN A 121 39.13 -1.14 15.55
CA GLN A 121 40.49 -1.47 15.13
C GLN A 121 41.42 -0.25 15.21
N LEU A 122 40.99 0.90 14.69
CA LEU A 122 41.76 2.14 14.74
C LEU A 122 41.99 2.60 16.20
N ALA A 123 40.96 2.57 17.04
CA ALA A 123 41.06 2.93 18.45
C ALA A 123 42.08 2.05 19.20
N ARG A 124 42.12 0.75 18.93
CA ARG A 124 43.13 -0.17 19.48
C ARG A 124 44.55 0.21 19.06
N GLN A 125 44.76 0.56 17.79
CA GLN A 125 46.06 0.99 17.29
C GLN A 125 46.50 2.31 17.96
N ILE A 126 45.59 3.29 18.08
CA ILE A 126 45.87 4.56 18.73
C ILE A 126 46.23 4.35 20.21
N ALA A 127 45.46 3.54 20.93
CA ALA A 127 45.72 3.22 22.33
C ALA A 127 47.08 2.52 22.52
N ALA A 128 47.42 1.57 21.64
CA ALA A 128 48.71 0.90 21.65
C ALA A 128 49.87 1.86 21.37
N ARG A 129 49.69 2.85 20.48
CA ARG A 129 50.68 3.89 20.20
C ARG A 129 50.87 4.83 21.40
N ARG A 130 49.77 5.36 21.95
CA ARG A 130 49.81 6.24 23.14
C ARG A 130 50.49 5.57 24.33
N LYS A 131 50.20 4.29 24.59
CA LYS A 131 50.86 3.53 25.66
C LYS A 131 52.38 3.46 25.49
N LYS A 132 52.88 3.31 24.25
CA LYS A 132 54.32 3.31 23.97
C LYS A 132 54.94 4.70 24.16
N GLU A 133 54.26 5.74 23.65
CA GLU A 133 54.68 7.14 23.79
C GLU A 133 54.74 7.57 25.27
N GLU A 134 53.70 7.24 26.06
CA GLU A 134 53.65 7.50 27.50
C GLU A 134 54.72 6.73 28.27
N ALA A 135 54.99 5.47 27.92
CA ALA A 135 56.08 4.70 28.55
C ALA A 135 57.47 5.33 28.26
N GLN A 136 57.70 5.78 27.01
CA GLN A 136 58.92 6.49 26.64
C GLN A 136 59.04 7.84 27.35
N SER A 137 57.94 8.60 27.44
CA SER A 137 57.89 9.88 28.15
C SER A 137 58.14 9.68 29.65
N SER A 138 57.47 8.72 30.28
CA SER A 138 57.66 8.37 31.69
C SER A 138 59.10 7.92 32.00
N ALA A 139 59.70 7.12 31.12
CA ALA A 139 61.10 6.73 31.22
C ALA A 139 62.06 7.92 31.09
N LEU A 140 61.76 8.88 30.20
CA LEU A 140 62.53 10.11 30.08
C LEU A 140 62.42 10.96 31.35
N VAL A 141 61.19 11.21 31.82
CA VAL A 141 60.91 12.00 33.02
C VAL A 141 61.62 11.40 34.23
N SER A 142 61.46 10.10 34.51
CA SER A 142 62.15 9.44 35.63
C SER A 142 63.68 9.51 35.53
N ARG A 143 64.24 9.49 34.31
CA ARG A 143 65.68 9.67 34.10
C ARG A 143 66.11 11.11 34.39
N THR A 144 65.35 12.11 33.94
CA THR A 144 65.72 13.53 34.02
C THR A 144 65.24 14.26 35.26
N THR A 145 64.33 13.70 36.07
CA THR A 145 63.80 14.34 37.29
C THR A 145 64.01 13.49 38.55
N LYS A 146 64.03 14.11 39.72
CA LYS A 146 64.00 13.47 41.05
C LYS A 146 62.78 13.96 41.84
N PRO A 147 62.14 13.11 42.67
CA PRO A 147 61.08 13.56 43.57
C PRO A 147 61.65 14.37 44.74
N CYS A 148 60.99 15.47 45.10
CA CYS A 148 61.28 16.23 46.32
C CYS A 148 60.90 15.42 47.56
N ALA A 149 61.79 15.36 48.56
CA ALA A 149 61.56 14.60 49.80
C ALA A 149 60.42 15.15 50.69
N GLY A 150 60.04 16.43 50.53
CA GLY A 150 58.97 17.06 51.31
C GLY A 150 57.58 16.91 50.68
N CYS A 151 57.44 17.23 49.38
CA CYS A 151 56.15 17.32 48.70
C CYS A 151 55.95 16.31 47.55
N GLY A 152 56.98 15.52 47.21
CA GLY A 152 56.92 14.51 46.15
C GLY A 152 56.96 15.03 44.71
N TRP A 153 56.99 16.35 44.47
CA TRP A 153 57.02 16.93 43.13
C TRP A 153 58.32 16.59 42.38
N ALA A 154 58.22 16.39 41.06
CA ALA A 154 59.36 16.06 40.20
C ALA A 154 60.18 17.31 39.85
N ILE A 155 61.45 17.32 40.23
CA ILE A 155 62.40 18.43 40.00
C ILE A 155 63.44 18.00 38.95
N GLU A 156 63.70 18.85 37.96
CA GLU A 156 64.65 18.60 36.87
C GLU A 156 66.10 18.51 37.36
N LYS A 157 66.83 17.46 36.92
CA LYS A 157 68.25 17.22 37.26
C LYS A 157 69.15 18.08 36.37
N ASN A 158 69.49 19.29 36.81
CA ASN A 158 70.53 20.07 36.15
C ASN A 158 71.93 19.76 36.72
N LYS A 159 72.98 19.84 35.89
CA LYS A 159 74.35 19.32 36.16
C LYS A 159 75.11 19.97 37.34
N GLY A 160 74.53 20.95 38.03
CA GLY A 160 75.15 21.66 39.17
C GLY A 160 74.68 21.25 40.56
N TRP A 161 73.76 20.29 40.69
CA TRP A 161 73.05 19.98 41.96
C TRP A 161 73.70 18.88 42.81
N TYR A 162 75.03 18.78 42.85
CA TYR A 162 75.73 17.65 43.48
C TYR A 162 76.37 17.93 44.85
N GLU A 163 76.34 19.14 45.40
CA GLU A 163 77.19 19.45 46.57
C GLU A 163 76.53 20.04 47.82
N SER A 164 75.21 20.06 47.96
CA SER A 164 74.58 20.45 49.25
C SER A 164 73.20 19.84 49.43
N ASN A 165 73.09 18.92 50.40
CA ASN A 165 71.97 18.03 50.60
C ASN A 165 70.83 18.64 51.45
N SER A 166 70.46 19.90 51.22
CA SER A 166 69.28 20.50 51.88
C SER A 166 68.73 21.68 51.06
N TYR A 167 67.63 21.47 50.35
CA TYR A 167 66.79 22.56 49.85
C TYR A 167 65.36 22.32 50.31
N THR A 168 64.87 23.25 51.12
CA THR A 168 63.50 23.35 51.62
C THR A 168 62.57 23.77 50.48
N CYS A 169 61.46 23.06 50.31
CA CYS A 169 60.45 23.38 49.30
C CYS A 169 59.62 24.60 49.75
N LEU A 170 59.80 25.77 49.10
CA LEU A 170 59.11 27.03 49.42
C LEU A 170 57.63 27.11 48.97
N LEU A 171 57.02 25.98 48.57
CA LEU A 171 55.63 25.91 48.09
C LEU A 171 54.61 25.51 49.18
N GLN A 172 54.99 25.56 50.47
CA GLN A 172 54.09 25.21 51.58
C GLN A 172 53.40 26.41 52.26
N ASP A 173 53.70 27.65 51.86
CA ASP A 173 53.09 28.85 52.45
C ASP A 173 52.38 29.72 51.40
N SER A 174 51.19 29.28 50.94
CA SER A 174 50.12 30.14 50.39
C SER A 174 48.79 29.40 50.37
#